data_AF-A0A965JF40-F1
#
_entry.id   AF-A0A965JF40-F1
#
_cell.length_a   1.000
_cell.length_b   1.000
_cell.length_c   1.000
_cell.angle_alpha   90.00
_cell.angle_beta   90.00
_cell.angle_gamma   90.00
#
_symmetry.space_group_name_H-M   'P 1'
#
loop_
_entity.id
_entity.type
_entity.pdbx_description
1 polymer ?
#
loop_
_entity_poly.entity_id
_entity_poly.type
_entity_poly.pdbx_seq_one_letter_code
_entity_poly.pdbx_strand_id
1 'polypeptide(L)'
;RMAMTLPAYKKGGSSGLTCSDCHTPSADKSTFEAVDMEKDCSSCHSLGLGKVGNTVLTLRHGDARQTIAEIKALYRGASAQSLPTNGFLAGRHIPGSVSPSSKAAMPIPSADAAIRRIFSQGGTCYECHQVVAPANPASLDFTVKPVSVPKIYMSKAWFDHKAHDTAKCETCHTAPKSKSATDVLMPGIKTCQTCHAGATPQHEKIQSTCSMCHGYHFEDTLKTKKGTGSAATKISFRSPS
;
A
#
# COMPACT_ATOMS: atom_id res chain seq x y z
N ARG A 1 -14.13 15.64 1.14
CA ARG A 1 -12.83 15.24 1.74
C ARG A 1 -12.88 13.74 1.96
N MET A 2 -11.82 13.02 1.60
CA MET A 2 -11.78 11.55 1.43
C MET A 2 -11.91 10.73 2.71
N ALA A 3 -11.99 11.36 3.88
CA ALA A 3 -12.11 10.73 5.20
C ALA A 3 -13.53 10.22 5.52
N MET A 4 -14.14 9.43 4.62
CA MET A 4 -15.54 9.01 4.77
C MET A 4 -15.71 7.79 5.68
N THR A 5 -14.71 6.92 5.74
CA THR A 5 -14.68 5.73 6.61
C THR A 5 -13.78 5.89 7.81
N LEU A 6 -13.03 6.99 7.91
CA LEU A 6 -12.16 7.21 9.06
C LEU A 6 -13.07 7.45 10.27
N PRO A 7 -13.01 6.64 11.34
CA PRO A 7 -13.58 7.07 12.61
C PRO A 7 -12.98 8.44 12.94
N ALA A 8 -13.71 9.29 13.68
CA ALA A 8 -13.08 10.43 14.33
C ALA A 8 -11.85 9.89 15.06
N TYR A 9 -10.66 10.19 14.54
CA TYR A 9 -9.47 9.38 14.73
C TYR A 9 -9.02 9.49 16.20
N LYS A 10 -9.58 8.64 17.08
CA LYS A 10 -9.23 8.58 18.51
C LYS A 10 -7.90 7.86 18.77
N LYS A 11 -7.31 7.21 17.75
CA LYS A 11 -5.91 6.76 17.75
C LYS A 11 -4.92 7.79 17.17
N GLY A 12 -5.43 8.96 16.77
CA GLY A 12 -4.61 10.12 16.40
C GLY A 12 -4.43 11.15 17.47
N GLY A 13 -4.69 10.80 18.73
CA GLY A 13 -4.13 11.58 19.80
C GLY A 13 -2.62 11.42 19.70
N SER A 14 -1.91 12.40 19.16
CA SER A 14 -0.51 12.79 19.42
C SER A 14 0.61 11.73 19.56
N SER A 15 0.36 10.44 19.38
CA SER A 15 1.25 9.35 19.79
C SER A 15 2.09 8.75 18.65
N GLY A 16 1.86 9.17 17.40
CA GLY A 16 2.57 8.65 16.23
C GLY A 16 2.17 7.21 15.86
N LEU A 17 2.68 6.73 14.72
CA LEU A 17 2.53 5.33 14.29
C LEU A 17 3.64 4.48 14.93
N THR A 18 3.32 3.22 15.22
CA THR A 18 4.21 2.18 15.71
C THR A 18 4.53 1.17 14.61
N CYS A 19 5.59 0.37 14.79
CA CYS A 19 6.02 -0.60 13.77
C CYS A 19 4.91 -1.59 13.38
N SER A 20 4.12 -2.05 14.38
CA SER A 20 3.03 -3.00 14.19
C SER A 20 1.79 -2.42 13.54
N ASP A 21 1.71 -1.09 13.38
CA ASP A 21 0.59 -0.48 12.65
C ASP A 21 0.67 -0.76 11.15
N CYS A 22 1.86 -1.07 10.63
CA CYS A 22 2.05 -1.42 9.22
C CYS A 22 2.69 -2.81 9.01
N HIS A 23 3.57 -3.27 9.90
CA HIS A 23 4.33 -4.49 9.68
C HIS A 23 3.73 -5.68 10.43
N THR A 24 3.45 -6.74 9.69
CA THR A 24 3.06 -8.05 10.25
C THR A 24 4.22 -9.03 10.09
N PRO A 25 4.76 -9.61 11.18
CA PRO A 25 5.75 -10.67 11.07
C PRO A 25 5.19 -11.86 10.29
N SER A 26 6.03 -12.47 9.48
CA SER A 26 5.75 -13.76 8.84
C SER A 26 5.53 -14.86 9.89
N ALA A 27 4.91 -15.97 9.50
CA ALA A 27 4.57 -17.06 10.41
C ALA A 27 5.80 -17.64 11.15
N ASP A 28 6.96 -17.68 10.48
CA ASP A 28 8.22 -18.13 11.08
C ASP A 28 8.99 -17.00 11.80
N LYS A 29 8.48 -15.78 11.75
CA LYS A 29 9.03 -14.54 12.33
C LYS A 29 10.41 -14.14 11.78
N SER A 30 10.88 -14.75 10.69
CA SER A 30 12.18 -14.41 10.09
C SER A 30 12.12 -13.12 9.26
N THR A 31 10.97 -12.87 8.65
CA THR A 31 10.69 -11.73 7.77
C THR A 31 9.34 -11.06 8.09
N PHE A 32 8.94 -10.09 7.28
CA PHE A 32 7.64 -9.43 7.36
C PHE A 32 6.82 -9.67 6.10
N GLU A 33 5.52 -9.79 6.27
CA GLU A 33 4.56 -9.85 5.18
C GLU A 33 4.54 -8.52 4.41
N ALA A 34 4.10 -8.58 3.15
CA ALA A 34 3.84 -7.36 2.39
C ALA A 34 2.68 -6.58 3.03
N VAL A 35 2.83 -5.26 3.09
CA VAL A 35 1.78 -4.37 3.58
C VAL A 35 0.56 -4.41 2.66
N ASP A 36 -0.62 -4.32 3.26
CA ASP A 36 -1.93 -4.36 2.62
C ASP A 36 -2.71 -3.07 2.92
N MET A 37 -3.35 -2.48 1.90
CA MET A 37 -3.98 -1.17 2.06
C MET A 37 -5.16 -1.22 3.04
N GLU A 38 -6.02 -2.21 2.93
CA GLU A 38 -7.20 -2.38 3.77
C GLU A 38 -6.84 -2.68 5.22
N LYS A 39 -5.76 -3.43 5.45
CA LYS A 39 -5.33 -3.78 6.80
C LYS A 39 -4.49 -2.70 7.47
N ASP A 40 -3.50 -2.17 6.75
CA ASP A 40 -2.39 -1.42 7.35
C ASP A 40 -2.53 0.10 7.13
N CYS A 41 -3.27 0.54 6.11
CA CYS A 41 -3.41 1.95 5.77
C CYS A 41 -4.81 2.51 6.04
N SER A 42 -5.84 1.66 6.13
CA SER A 42 -7.25 2.08 6.15
C SER A 42 -7.65 2.87 7.41
N SER A 43 -6.81 2.81 8.44
CA SER A 43 -6.97 3.52 9.71
C SER A 43 -6.75 5.04 9.57
N CYS A 44 -5.95 5.44 8.57
CA CYS A 44 -5.59 6.83 8.29
C CYS A 44 -5.99 7.28 6.87
N HIS A 45 -6.03 6.36 5.90
CA HIS A 45 -6.41 6.62 4.51
C HIS A 45 -7.71 5.90 4.16
N SER A 46 -8.66 6.56 3.51
CA SER A 46 -9.99 5.98 3.23
C SER A 46 -10.17 5.69 1.75
N LEU A 47 -10.59 4.46 1.44
CA LEU A 47 -11.06 4.03 0.12
C LEU A 47 -12.56 4.26 -0.09
N GLY A 48 -13.18 5.11 0.75
CA GLY A 48 -14.60 5.45 0.66
C GLY A 48 -14.94 6.16 -0.65
N LEU A 49 -15.75 5.51 -1.48
CA LEU A 49 -16.26 6.03 -2.75
C LEU A 49 -17.42 7.01 -2.52
N GLY A 50 -18.27 6.75 -1.52
CA GLY A 50 -19.39 7.61 -1.13
C GLY A 50 -20.37 6.90 -0.21
N LYS A 51 -21.53 7.51 0.07
CA LYS A 51 -22.53 6.97 1.01
C LYS A 51 -23.85 6.65 0.33
N VAL A 52 -24.35 5.43 0.50
CA VAL A 52 -25.72 5.05 0.15
C VAL A 52 -26.52 4.96 1.45
N GLY A 53 -27.42 5.90 1.68
CA GLY A 53 -28.03 6.10 2.99
C GLY A 53 -26.94 6.35 4.06
N ASN A 54 -26.92 5.53 5.11
CA ASN A 54 -25.93 5.62 6.19
C ASN A 54 -24.69 4.73 5.98
N THR A 55 -24.66 3.93 4.92
CA THR A 55 -23.57 3.00 4.64
C THR A 55 -22.54 3.64 3.73
N VAL A 56 -21.27 3.61 4.12
CA VAL A 56 -20.17 4.05 3.25
C VAL A 56 -19.79 2.89 2.33
N LEU A 57 -19.86 3.13 1.02
CA LEU A 57 -19.35 2.23 0.01
C LEU A 57 -17.83 2.44 -0.13
N THR A 58 -17.07 1.35 -0.02
CA THR A 58 -15.60 1.36 -0.18
C THR A 58 -15.19 0.64 -1.46
N LEU A 59 -14.10 1.11 -2.05
CA LEU A 59 -13.43 0.40 -3.14
C LEU A 59 -12.58 -0.72 -2.57
N ARG A 60 -12.50 -1.85 -3.27
CA ARG A 60 -11.49 -2.89 -3.02
C ARG A 60 -10.16 -2.46 -3.65
N HIS A 61 -9.06 -2.56 -2.92
CA HIS A 61 -7.71 -2.32 -3.42
C HIS A 61 -7.22 -3.52 -4.23
N GLY A 62 -6.31 -3.27 -5.17
CA GLY A 62 -5.62 -4.32 -5.92
C GLY A 62 -6.23 -4.75 -7.26
N ASP A 63 -7.53 -4.52 -7.53
CA ASP A 63 -8.16 -4.82 -8.83
C ASP A 63 -8.91 -3.63 -9.43
N ALA A 64 -8.23 -2.91 -10.31
CA ALA A 64 -8.78 -1.75 -11.01
C ALA A 64 -9.91 -2.09 -11.99
N ARG A 65 -9.88 -3.27 -12.64
CA ARG A 65 -10.92 -3.67 -13.60
C ARG A 65 -12.21 -4.05 -12.87
N GLN A 66 -12.07 -4.80 -11.79
CA GLN A 66 -13.18 -5.13 -10.90
C GLN A 66 -13.81 -3.85 -10.33
N THR A 67 -13.00 -2.90 -9.88
CA THR A 67 -13.47 -1.58 -9.42
C THR A 67 -14.28 -0.84 -10.48
N ILE A 68 -13.80 -0.80 -11.73
CA ILE A 68 -14.52 -0.19 -12.86
C ILE A 68 -15.87 -0.88 -13.09
N ALA A 69 -15.91 -2.22 -13.06
CA ALA A 69 -17.13 -2.99 -13.24
C ALA A 69 -18.15 -2.73 -12.12
N GLU A 70 -17.69 -2.67 -10.87
CA GLU A 70 -18.50 -2.36 -9.69
C GLU A 70 -19.09 -0.94 -9.75
N ILE A 71 -18.29 0.05 -10.14
CA ILE A 71 -18.80 1.42 -10.34
C ILE A 71 -19.86 1.45 -11.44
N LYS A 72 -19.60 0.79 -12.59
CA LYS A 72 -20.61 0.69 -13.66
C LYS A 72 -21.90 0.02 -13.18
N ALA A 73 -21.79 -1.05 -12.39
CA ALA A 73 -22.94 -1.74 -11.83
C ALA A 73 -23.73 -0.86 -10.87
N LEU A 74 -23.05 -0.12 -9.98
CA LEU A 74 -23.66 0.82 -9.06
C LEU A 74 -24.49 1.87 -9.80
N TYR A 75 -23.93 2.48 -10.85
CA TYR A 75 -24.60 3.52 -11.63
C TYR A 75 -25.76 3.00 -12.49
N ARG A 76 -25.77 1.71 -12.88
CA ARG A 76 -26.91 1.09 -13.58
C ARG A 76 -28.13 0.88 -12.68
N GLY A 77 -27.92 0.61 -11.39
CA GLY A 77 -28.98 0.39 -10.41
C GLY A 77 -29.44 1.65 -9.66
N ALA A 78 -28.83 2.80 -9.97
CA ALA A 78 -29.01 4.02 -9.19
C ALA A 78 -30.09 4.94 -9.78
N SER A 79 -31.06 5.32 -8.95
CA SER A 79 -31.87 6.53 -9.14
C SER A 79 -31.10 7.77 -8.64
N ALA A 80 -31.49 8.98 -9.08
CA ALA A 80 -30.88 10.23 -8.61
C ALA A 80 -30.83 10.38 -7.08
N GLN A 81 -31.72 9.68 -6.37
CA GLN A 81 -31.87 9.67 -4.92
C GLN A 81 -31.04 8.59 -4.20
N SER A 82 -30.50 7.60 -4.93
CA SER A 82 -29.77 6.45 -4.37
C SER A 82 -28.28 6.44 -4.70
N LEU A 83 -27.81 7.41 -5.49
CA LEU A 83 -26.38 7.56 -5.74
C LEU A 83 -25.64 8.08 -4.53
N PRO A 84 -24.35 7.73 -4.39
CA PRO A 84 -23.55 8.23 -3.31
C PRO A 84 -23.55 9.77 -3.29
N THR A 85 -24.17 10.38 -2.28
CA THR A 85 -24.18 11.83 -2.10
C THR A 85 -22.79 12.26 -1.69
N ASN A 86 -21.93 12.47 -2.68
CA ASN A 86 -20.54 12.76 -2.46
C ASN A 86 -20.08 13.86 -3.42
N GLY A 87 -19.77 15.03 -2.87
CA GLY A 87 -19.26 16.17 -3.65
C GLY A 87 -17.98 15.84 -4.43
N PHE A 88 -17.28 14.76 -4.05
CA PHE A 88 -16.16 14.23 -4.82
C PHE A 88 -16.60 13.68 -6.17
N LEU A 89 -17.65 12.85 -6.25
CA LEU A 89 -18.14 12.34 -7.54
C LEU A 89 -18.95 13.41 -8.29
N ALA A 90 -19.63 14.30 -7.56
CA ALA A 90 -20.53 15.32 -8.13
C ALA A 90 -19.84 16.58 -8.71
N GLY A 91 -18.57 16.86 -8.40
CA GLY A 91 -17.91 18.12 -8.83
C GLY A 91 -17.57 19.01 -7.65
N ARG A 92 -16.39 19.65 -7.68
CA ARG A 92 -16.09 20.73 -6.73
C ARG A 92 -16.85 21.97 -7.19
N HIS A 93 -17.73 22.50 -6.33
CA HIS A 93 -18.37 23.80 -6.56
C HIS A 93 -17.33 24.92 -6.47
N ILE A 94 -17.36 25.87 -7.40
CA ILE A 94 -16.49 27.06 -7.36
C ILE A 94 -17.17 28.09 -6.43
N PRO A 95 -16.51 28.55 -5.35
CA PRO A 95 -17.05 29.63 -4.52
C PRO A 95 -17.34 30.87 -5.38
N GLY A 96 -18.56 31.40 -5.32
CA GLY A 96 -19.01 32.55 -6.11
C GLY A 96 -19.71 32.22 -7.44
N SER A 97 -19.81 30.95 -7.82
CA SER A 97 -20.70 30.56 -8.94
C SER A 97 -22.16 30.65 -8.49
N VAL A 98 -23.00 31.26 -9.33
CA VAL A 98 -24.45 31.34 -9.10
C VAL A 98 -25.01 29.92 -9.00
N SER A 99 -25.49 29.56 -7.82
CA SER A 99 -26.24 28.32 -7.64
C SER A 99 -27.49 28.43 -8.50
N PRO A 100 -27.73 27.52 -9.48
CA PRO A 100 -28.99 27.53 -10.19
C PRO A 100 -30.10 27.36 -9.15
N SER A 101 -31.04 28.31 -9.11
CA SER A 101 -32.23 28.20 -8.27
C SER A 101 -32.80 26.78 -8.36
N SER A 102 -32.97 26.19 -7.18
CA SER A 102 -33.54 24.88 -6.92
C SER A 102 -34.64 24.47 -7.90
N LYS A 103 -34.42 23.33 -8.60
CA LYS A 103 -35.38 22.33 -9.14
C LYS A 103 -34.93 21.64 -10.44
N ALA A 104 -33.79 22.01 -11.03
CA ALA A 104 -33.14 21.16 -12.03
C ALA A 104 -32.28 20.13 -11.29
N ALA A 105 -32.62 18.84 -11.39
CA ALA A 105 -31.74 17.78 -10.91
C ALA A 105 -30.39 17.94 -11.59
N MET A 106 -29.35 18.23 -10.82
CA MET A 106 -27.98 18.27 -11.34
C MET A 106 -27.73 16.94 -12.06
N PRO A 107 -27.27 16.94 -13.33
CA PRO A 107 -27.09 15.69 -14.06
C PRO A 107 -26.18 14.79 -13.23
N ILE A 108 -26.70 13.60 -12.93
CA ILE A 108 -25.88 12.54 -12.34
C ILE A 108 -24.65 12.39 -13.23
N PRO A 109 -23.42 12.56 -12.71
CA PRO A 109 -22.23 12.30 -13.51
C PRO A 109 -22.30 10.85 -13.99
N SER A 110 -22.02 10.59 -15.27
CA SER A 110 -22.04 9.23 -15.78
C SER A 110 -21.05 8.34 -15.03
N ALA A 111 -21.29 7.02 -15.05
CA ALA A 111 -20.34 6.04 -14.49
C ALA A 111 -18.91 6.28 -15.01
N ASP A 112 -18.80 6.56 -16.31
CA ASP A 112 -17.53 6.84 -16.98
C ASP A 112 -16.86 8.11 -16.44
N ALA A 113 -17.63 9.18 -16.16
CA ALA A 113 -17.11 10.40 -15.56
C ALA A 113 -16.62 10.16 -14.11
N ALA A 114 -17.36 9.37 -13.33
CA ALA A 114 -16.96 8.98 -11.98
C ALA A 114 -15.68 8.15 -11.98
N ILE A 115 -15.58 7.16 -12.88
CA ILE A 115 -14.38 6.34 -13.09
C ILE A 115 -13.20 7.23 -13.42
N ARG A 116 -13.31 8.06 -14.46
CA ARG A 116 -12.22 8.97 -14.88
C ARG A 116 -11.72 9.82 -13.71
N ARG A 117 -12.61 10.27 -12.84
CA ARG A 117 -12.23 11.08 -11.68
C ARG A 117 -11.41 10.33 -10.64
N ILE A 118 -11.77 9.09 -10.34
CA ILE A 118 -11.07 8.24 -9.36
C ILE A 118 -9.65 7.92 -9.83
N PHE A 119 -9.44 7.80 -11.14
CA PHE A 119 -8.15 7.54 -11.77
C PHE A 119 -7.35 8.81 -12.14
N SER A 120 -7.93 10.00 -12.05
CA SER A 120 -7.24 11.27 -12.38
C SER A 120 -6.54 11.87 -11.17
N GLN A 121 -5.74 12.92 -11.37
CA GLN A 121 -5.08 13.64 -10.29
C GLN A 121 -6.09 14.12 -9.23
N GLY A 122 -5.81 13.81 -7.96
CA GLY A 122 -6.72 14.03 -6.83
C GLY A 122 -7.81 12.96 -6.68
N GLY A 123 -7.78 11.93 -7.52
CA GLY A 123 -8.51 10.66 -7.48
C GLY A 123 -8.06 9.73 -6.37
N THR A 124 -8.96 8.88 -5.86
CA THR A 124 -8.64 7.88 -4.82
C THR A 124 -7.49 6.95 -5.22
N CYS A 125 -7.38 6.56 -6.49
CA CYS A 125 -6.25 5.74 -6.94
C CYS A 125 -4.96 6.57 -7.07
N TYR A 126 -5.08 7.84 -7.47
CA TYR A 126 -3.95 8.72 -7.75
C TYR A 126 -3.26 9.23 -6.47
N GLU A 127 -3.94 9.20 -5.32
CA GLU A 127 -3.32 9.58 -4.04
C GLU A 127 -2.12 8.70 -3.67
N CYS A 128 -2.16 7.43 -4.06
CA CYS A 128 -1.10 6.47 -3.75
C CYS A 128 -0.33 5.99 -4.99
N HIS A 129 -1.01 5.85 -6.14
CA HIS A 129 -0.45 5.21 -7.32
C HIS A 129 -0.09 6.21 -8.42
N GLN A 130 0.94 5.87 -9.20
CA GLN A 130 1.09 6.44 -10.52
C GLN A 130 0.07 5.77 -11.46
N VAL A 131 -0.91 6.56 -11.92
CA VAL A 131 -1.94 6.11 -12.86
C VAL A 131 -1.57 6.56 -14.27
N VAL A 132 -1.65 5.64 -15.24
CA VAL A 132 -1.44 5.90 -16.67
C VAL A 132 -2.78 5.82 -17.39
N ALA A 133 -3.13 6.89 -18.10
CA ALA A 133 -4.34 6.96 -18.90
C ALA A 133 -4.23 6.09 -20.17
N PRO A 134 -5.34 5.53 -20.67
CA PRO A 134 -5.34 4.78 -21.93
C PRO A 134 -5.02 5.70 -23.12
N ALA A 135 -4.40 5.13 -24.17
CA ALA A 135 -4.07 5.87 -25.39
C ALA A 135 -5.32 6.36 -26.14
N ASN A 136 -6.39 5.57 -26.15
CA ASN A 136 -7.69 5.98 -26.66
C ASN A 136 -8.45 6.74 -25.55
N PRO A 137 -8.77 8.03 -25.72
CA PRO A 137 -9.50 8.81 -24.72
C PRO A 137 -10.89 8.26 -24.40
N ALA A 138 -11.52 7.52 -25.31
CA ALA A 138 -12.82 6.88 -25.08
C ALA A 138 -12.73 5.64 -24.18
N SER A 139 -11.56 5.00 -24.07
CA SER A 139 -11.36 3.85 -23.18
C SER A 139 -11.31 4.26 -21.70
N LEU A 140 -11.62 3.31 -20.82
CA LEU A 140 -11.47 3.39 -19.36
C LEU A 140 -10.42 2.41 -18.83
N ASP A 141 -9.59 1.83 -19.69
CA ASP A 141 -8.56 0.85 -19.31
C ASP A 141 -7.33 1.56 -18.71
N PHE A 142 -7.53 2.21 -17.57
CA PHE A 142 -6.46 2.85 -16.80
C PHE A 142 -5.49 1.80 -16.28
N THR A 143 -4.19 2.09 -16.39
CA THR A 143 -3.14 1.26 -15.79
C THR A 143 -2.71 1.89 -14.47
N VAL A 144 -2.92 1.16 -13.37
CA VAL A 144 -2.48 1.57 -12.03
C VAL A 144 -1.15 0.89 -11.73
N LYS A 145 -0.06 1.65 -11.63
CA LYS A 145 1.23 1.07 -11.24
C LYS A 145 1.25 0.80 -9.74
N PRO A 146 1.80 -0.34 -9.28
CA PRO A 146 1.99 -0.60 -7.86
C PRO A 146 2.78 0.52 -7.18
N VAL A 147 2.48 0.78 -5.90
CA VAL A 147 3.33 1.65 -5.08
C VAL A 147 4.67 0.97 -4.86
N SER A 148 5.77 1.71 -5.02
CA SER A 148 7.12 1.19 -4.79
C SER A 148 7.41 1.07 -3.30
N VAL A 149 6.96 -0.02 -2.68
CA VAL A 149 7.43 -0.48 -1.37
C VAL A 149 8.31 -1.71 -1.58
N PRO A 150 9.64 -1.61 -1.41
CA PRO A 150 10.53 -2.76 -1.57
C PRO A 150 10.16 -3.85 -0.57
N LYS A 151 9.81 -5.05 -1.08
CA LYS A 151 9.55 -6.21 -0.21
C LYS A 151 10.83 -6.71 0.48
N ILE A 152 11.98 -6.53 -0.18
CA ILE A 152 13.29 -6.90 0.31
C ILE A 152 14.26 -5.79 -0.12
N TYR A 153 14.95 -5.18 0.84
CA TYR A 153 15.95 -4.15 0.56
C TYR A 153 17.35 -4.72 0.29
N MET A 154 17.65 -5.92 0.79
CA MET A 154 18.94 -6.60 0.62
C MET A 154 18.75 -7.99 0.00
N SER A 155 18.46 -8.04 -1.30
CA SER A 155 18.10 -9.29 -2.01
C SER A 155 19.20 -10.36 -2.08
N LYS A 156 20.44 -9.98 -1.80
CA LYS A 156 21.62 -10.86 -1.72
C LYS A 156 22.07 -11.14 -0.30
N ALA A 157 21.34 -10.66 0.69
CA ALA A 157 21.63 -10.92 2.09
C ALA A 157 20.52 -11.78 2.70
N TRP A 158 20.90 -12.60 3.67
CA TRP A 158 20.00 -13.30 4.56
C TRP A 158 20.06 -12.62 5.94
N PHE A 159 18.89 -12.36 6.51
CA PHE A 159 18.73 -11.93 7.88
C PHE A 159 17.46 -12.53 8.45
N ASP A 160 17.55 -13.07 9.66
CA ASP A 160 16.43 -13.72 10.35
C ASP A 160 16.08 -12.92 11.61
N HIS A 161 14.92 -12.26 11.60
CA HIS A 161 14.44 -11.49 12.76
C HIS A 161 14.14 -12.37 13.98
N LYS A 162 13.77 -13.64 13.79
CA LYS A 162 13.52 -14.58 14.88
C LYS A 162 14.81 -14.92 15.61
N ALA A 163 15.92 -15.06 14.88
CA ALA A 163 17.24 -15.25 15.50
C ALA A 163 17.71 -14.02 16.30
N HIS A 164 17.08 -12.86 16.12
CA HIS A 164 17.38 -11.59 16.78
C HIS A 164 16.23 -11.09 17.66
N ASP A 165 15.32 -11.98 18.09
CA ASP A 165 14.10 -11.60 18.83
C ASP A 165 14.36 -11.01 20.23
N THR A 166 15.57 -11.20 20.76
CA THR A 166 16.03 -10.57 22.01
C THR A 166 16.50 -9.12 21.81
N ALA A 167 16.77 -8.70 20.57
CA ALA A 167 17.14 -7.32 20.25
C ALA A 167 15.89 -6.46 20.02
N LYS A 168 15.96 -5.19 20.42
CA LYS A 168 14.90 -4.23 20.12
C LYS A 168 15.04 -3.73 18.68
N CYS A 169 13.91 -3.43 18.04
CA CYS A 169 13.89 -2.92 16.65
C CYS A 169 14.79 -1.69 16.48
N GLU A 170 14.77 -0.79 17.46
CA GLU A 170 15.49 0.49 17.46
C GLU A 170 17.00 0.33 17.63
N THR A 171 17.47 -0.84 18.06
CA THR A 171 18.89 -1.16 18.11
C THR A 171 19.48 -1.23 16.71
N CYS A 172 18.68 -1.58 15.70
CA CYS A 172 19.12 -1.67 14.32
C CYS A 172 18.50 -0.60 13.42
N HIS A 173 17.21 -0.33 13.58
CA HIS A 173 16.46 0.58 12.72
C HIS A 173 16.27 1.94 13.38
N THR A 174 16.70 3.01 12.72
CA THR A 174 16.61 4.39 13.23
C THR A 174 15.19 4.97 13.11
N ALA A 175 14.16 4.14 13.25
CA ALA A 175 12.76 4.49 13.06
C ALA A 175 12.27 5.64 13.95
N PRO A 176 12.63 5.72 15.25
CA PRO A 176 12.16 6.81 16.11
C PRO A 176 12.59 8.21 15.68
N LYS A 177 13.61 8.33 14.80
CA LYS A 177 14.07 9.63 14.29
C LYS A 177 13.45 9.99 12.94
N SER A 178 12.74 9.06 12.30
CA SER A 178 12.06 9.31 11.04
C SER A 178 10.75 10.05 11.25
N LYS A 179 10.48 11.00 10.36
CA LYS A 179 9.20 11.73 10.29
C LYS A 179 8.60 11.71 8.89
N SER A 180 9.21 10.95 7.97
CA SER A 180 8.81 10.88 6.57
C SER A 180 8.73 9.44 6.10
N ALA A 181 7.67 9.13 5.34
CA ALA A 181 7.50 7.84 4.69
C ALA A 181 8.55 7.58 3.59
N THR A 182 9.32 8.60 3.18
CA THR A 182 10.41 8.45 2.21
C THR A 182 11.73 7.99 2.84
N ASP A 183 11.82 7.97 4.17
CA ASP A 183 13.05 7.58 4.86
C ASP A 183 13.23 6.06 4.76
N VAL A 184 14.30 5.61 4.12
CA VAL A 184 14.66 4.19 4.07
C VAL A 184 15.44 3.85 5.33
N LEU A 185 14.79 3.19 6.28
CA LEU A 185 15.33 2.88 7.60
C LEU A 185 16.09 1.55 7.63
N MET A 186 16.80 1.22 6.56
CA MET A 186 17.61 0.00 6.50
C MET A 186 18.98 0.24 7.12
N PRO A 187 19.40 -0.58 8.11
CA PRO A 187 20.73 -0.46 8.69
C PRO A 187 21.82 -0.76 7.64
N GLY A 188 22.96 -0.10 7.80
CA GLY A 188 24.18 -0.49 7.10
C GLY A 188 24.91 -1.61 7.85
N ILE A 189 25.89 -2.25 7.19
CA ILE A 189 26.69 -3.35 7.77
C ILE A 189 27.36 -3.00 9.11
N LYS A 190 27.68 -1.72 9.33
CA LYS A 190 28.26 -1.23 10.60
C LYS A 190 27.37 -1.54 11.81
N THR A 191 26.05 -1.52 11.64
CA THR A 191 25.09 -1.88 12.68
C THR A 191 25.22 -3.36 13.05
N CYS A 192 25.39 -4.25 12.06
CA CYS A 192 25.59 -5.67 12.31
C CYS A 192 26.93 -5.93 13.00
N GLN A 193 27.96 -5.15 12.65
CA GLN A 193 29.33 -5.28 13.17
C GLN A 193 29.51 -4.86 14.65
N THR A 194 28.47 -4.28 15.26
CA THR A 194 28.45 -4.06 16.72
C THR A 194 28.39 -5.39 17.47
N CYS A 195 27.75 -6.41 16.90
CA CYS A 195 27.63 -7.76 17.47
C CYS A 195 28.36 -8.84 16.66
N HIS A 196 28.59 -8.65 15.36
CA HIS A 196 29.22 -9.63 14.45
C HIS A 196 30.63 -9.22 13.99
N ALA A 197 31.67 -9.93 14.43
CA ALA A 197 33.06 -9.46 14.41
C ALA A 197 33.90 -9.79 13.16
N GLY A 198 33.34 -10.44 12.14
CA GLY A 198 34.15 -10.96 11.03
C GLY A 198 34.73 -12.34 11.33
N ALA A 199 35.71 -12.78 10.53
CA ALA A 199 36.36 -14.07 10.70
C ALA A 199 37.29 -14.14 11.92
N THR A 200 37.78 -13.00 12.41
CA THR A 200 38.63 -12.93 13.60
C THR A 200 37.75 -12.85 14.86
N PRO A 201 37.90 -13.76 15.83
CA PRO A 201 37.17 -13.68 17.10
C PRO A 201 37.42 -12.35 17.81
N GLN A 202 36.36 -11.76 18.36
CA GLN A 202 36.44 -10.60 19.25
C GLN A 202 35.62 -10.92 20.51
N HIS A 203 36.05 -10.37 21.64
CA HIS A 203 35.35 -10.53 22.91
C HIS A 203 33.88 -10.08 22.76
N GLU A 204 32.95 -10.88 23.30
CA GLU A 204 31.49 -10.63 23.29
C GLU A 204 30.83 -10.45 21.93
N LYS A 205 31.48 -10.92 20.85
CA LYS A 205 30.93 -10.84 19.50
C LYS A 205 30.86 -12.19 18.81
N ILE A 206 29.84 -12.34 18.00
CA ILE A 206 29.63 -13.53 17.18
C ILE A 206 30.62 -13.48 16.01
N GLN A 207 31.42 -14.54 15.87
CA GLN A 207 32.28 -14.71 14.69
C GLN A 207 31.39 -14.91 13.46
N SER A 208 31.63 -14.14 12.40
CA SER A 208 30.77 -14.18 11.22
C SER A 208 31.55 -13.86 9.95
N THR A 209 31.55 -14.77 8.98
CA THR A 209 32.18 -14.52 7.68
C THR A 209 31.18 -13.87 6.72
N CYS A 210 31.68 -13.30 5.62
CA CYS A 210 30.82 -12.63 4.63
C CYS A 210 29.72 -13.56 4.08
N SER A 211 30.03 -14.85 3.91
CA SER A 211 29.12 -15.87 3.40
C SER A 211 27.99 -16.26 4.35
N MET A 212 28.11 -15.94 5.64
CA MET A 212 27.04 -16.22 6.61
C MET A 212 25.84 -15.28 6.44
N CYS A 213 26.08 -14.09 5.87
CA CYS A 213 25.03 -13.11 5.61
C CYS A 213 24.78 -12.92 4.11
N HIS A 214 25.79 -13.08 3.25
CA HIS A 214 25.65 -12.82 1.81
C HIS A 214 25.67 -14.08 0.96
N GLY A 215 24.66 -14.20 0.09
CA GLY A 215 24.59 -15.23 -0.94
C GLY A 215 25.28 -14.78 -2.23
N TYR A 216 26.37 -15.44 -2.61
CA TYR A 216 27.19 -15.07 -3.77
C TYR A 216 26.77 -15.76 -5.08
N HIS A 217 26.19 -16.95 -4.99
CA HIS A 217 25.89 -17.80 -6.16
C HIS A 217 24.39 -17.98 -6.46
N PHE A 218 23.52 -17.23 -5.77
CA PHE A 218 22.09 -17.23 -6.07
C PHE A 218 21.76 -16.16 -7.09
N GLU A 219 20.67 -16.33 -7.84
CA GLU A 219 20.11 -15.27 -8.70
C GLU A 219 19.64 -14.07 -7.88
N ASP A 220 19.64 -12.87 -8.46
CA ASP A 220 19.13 -11.68 -7.77
C ASP A 220 17.62 -11.64 -7.92
N THR A 221 16.90 -11.85 -6.81
CA THR A 221 15.43 -11.86 -6.79
C THR A 221 14.83 -10.51 -7.20
N LEU A 222 15.61 -9.42 -7.20
CA LEU A 222 15.20 -8.11 -7.72
C LEU A 222 15.43 -7.96 -9.23
N LYS A 223 16.34 -8.73 -9.84
CA LYS A 223 16.62 -8.69 -11.29
C LYS A 223 15.74 -9.64 -12.10
N THR A 224 15.19 -10.68 -11.49
CA THR A 224 14.37 -11.70 -12.16
C THR A 224 12.94 -11.26 -12.49
N LYS A 225 12.47 -10.07 -12.05
CA LYS A 225 11.17 -9.52 -12.46
C LYS A 225 11.27 -8.63 -13.71
N LYS A 226 11.59 -9.24 -14.86
CA LYS A 226 11.16 -8.70 -16.15
C LYS A 226 9.95 -9.51 -16.62
N GLY A 227 8.77 -9.01 -16.28
CA GLY A 227 7.47 -9.33 -16.87
C GLY A 227 7.10 -10.80 -17.05
N THR A 228 6.24 -11.31 -16.19
CA THR A 228 5.14 -12.20 -16.60
C THR A 228 4.09 -12.18 -15.48
N GLY A 229 2.82 -12.13 -15.88
CA GLY A 229 1.68 -12.12 -14.97
C GLY A 229 1.66 -13.36 -14.08
N SER A 230 0.95 -13.22 -12.97
CA SER A 230 0.66 -14.25 -11.97
C SER A 230 0.43 -15.62 -12.60
N ALA A 231 1.35 -16.55 -12.35
CA ALA A 231 1.08 -17.98 -12.39
C ALA A 231 1.56 -18.55 -11.05
N ALA A 232 0.63 -19.14 -10.30
CA ALA A 232 0.92 -19.79 -9.03
C ALA A 232 1.87 -20.97 -9.28
N THR A 233 3.14 -20.82 -8.92
CA THR A 233 4.09 -21.93 -8.92
C THR A 233 3.78 -22.84 -7.74
N LYS A 234 3.25 -24.04 -8.04
CA LYS A 234 3.15 -25.14 -7.08
C LYS A 234 4.54 -25.53 -6.60
N ILE A 235 4.82 -25.34 -5.32
CA ILE A 235 6.02 -25.87 -4.66
C ILE A 235 5.80 -27.36 -4.46
N SER A 236 6.55 -28.19 -5.18
CA SER A 236 6.61 -29.64 -4.95
C SER A 236 7.66 -29.91 -3.88
N PHE A 237 7.22 -30.23 -2.67
CA PHE A 237 8.10 -30.74 -1.61
C PHE A 237 8.47 -32.20 -1.93
N ARG A 238 9.77 -32.47 -2.02
CA ARG A 238 10.31 -33.83 -2.04
C ARG A 238 10.89 -34.09 -0.65
N SER A 239 10.27 -35.00 0.11
CA SER A 239 10.77 -35.43 1.43
C SER A 239 12.07 -36.22 1.29
N PRO A 240 13.03 -36.07 2.22
CA PRO A 240 14.18 -36.96 2.30
C PRO A 240 13.79 -38.26 3.05
N SER A 241 14.44 -39.36 2.64
CA SER A 241 14.42 -40.69 3.26
C SER A 241 15.21 -40.73 4.56
#